data_AF-A0A7K4JHB3-F1
#
_entry.id   AF-A0A7K4JHB3-F1
#
_cell.length_a   1.000
_cell.length_b   1.000
_cell.length_c   1.000
_cell.angle_alpha   90.00
_cell.angle_beta   90.00
_cell.angle_gamma   90.00
#
_symmetry.space_group_name_H-M   'P 1'
#
loop_
_entity.id
_entity.type
_entity.pdbx_description
1 polymer ?
#
loop_
_entity_poly.entity_id
_entity_poly.type
_entity_poly.pdbx_seq_one_letter_code
_entity_poly.pdbx_strand_id
1 'polypeptide(L)'
;LSSLKQEIEGMRRPMGTRDNPARTCQDLRLSHPELPDGEYWIDPNQGCARDSFRVFCNFTAGGETCVFPSKNVQEVSGVEAWICPRSGRFSYTDSEGEPLGVVQLAFLRLLSVSARQNFTYHCHRSVAWHNSGSGDHGHALRFLAANEEELSYDTSPYVKAVMDGCAVRGDRWGTSRTVLEVSTPRLEQLPLLDVRVPDFGEPSQRFGFEVGPVCYL
;
A
#
# COMPACT_ATOMS: atom_id res chain seq x y z
N LEU A 1 15.00 -42.43 2.08
CA LEU A 1 13.57 -42.59 1.70
C LEU A 1 12.67 -41.56 2.37
N SER A 2 12.81 -41.29 3.68
CA SER A 2 12.06 -40.23 4.37
C SER A 2 12.42 -38.82 3.89
N SER A 3 13.70 -38.49 3.68
CA SER A 3 14.07 -37.12 3.23
C SER A 3 13.58 -36.81 1.81
N LEU A 4 13.70 -37.74 0.86
CA LEU A 4 13.15 -37.58 -0.49
C LEU A 4 11.63 -37.33 -0.50
N LYS A 5 10.88 -37.98 0.41
CA LYS A 5 9.44 -37.71 0.56
C LYS A 5 9.20 -36.29 1.08
N GLN A 6 9.97 -35.87 2.06
CA GLN A 6 9.88 -34.53 2.64
C GLN A 6 10.26 -33.43 1.64
N GLU A 7 11.26 -33.66 0.79
CA GLU A 7 11.64 -32.77 -0.31
C GLU A 7 10.53 -32.66 -1.36
N ILE A 8 9.94 -33.79 -1.76
CA ILE A 8 8.81 -33.79 -2.71
C ILE A 8 7.60 -33.06 -2.12
N GLU A 9 7.33 -33.26 -0.83
CA GLU A 9 6.23 -32.58 -0.15
C GLU A 9 6.49 -31.08 -0.01
N GLY A 10 7.73 -30.69 0.28
CA GLY A 10 8.16 -29.28 0.29
C GLY A 10 8.01 -28.59 -1.05
N MET A 11 8.25 -29.28 -2.17
CA MET A 11 7.99 -28.75 -3.51
C MET A 11 6.50 -28.63 -3.83
N ARG A 12 5.66 -29.50 -3.26
CA ARG A 12 4.20 -29.49 -3.49
C ARG A 12 3.46 -28.48 -2.62
N ARG A 13 3.95 -28.28 -1.40
CA ARG A 13 3.36 -27.38 -0.39
C ARG A 13 4.48 -26.59 0.27
N PRO A 14 4.94 -25.51 -0.36
CA PRO A 14 5.96 -24.65 0.22
C PRO A 14 5.55 -24.15 1.60
N MET A 15 6.51 -23.97 2.50
CA MET A 15 6.27 -23.56 3.90
C MET A 15 6.30 -22.04 4.10
N GLY A 16 6.63 -21.26 3.07
CA GLY A 16 6.79 -19.81 3.18
C GLY A 16 8.06 -19.40 3.91
N THR A 17 9.10 -20.24 3.86
CA THR A 17 10.43 -19.94 4.44
C THR A 17 11.39 -19.49 3.34
N ARG A 18 12.54 -18.89 3.71
CA ARG A 18 13.53 -18.43 2.73
C ARG A 18 14.02 -19.54 1.79
N ASP A 19 14.20 -20.75 2.32
CA ASP A 19 14.66 -21.90 1.54
C ASP A 19 13.52 -22.59 0.77
N ASN A 20 12.26 -22.32 1.15
CA ASN A 20 11.08 -22.89 0.52
C ASN A 20 9.92 -21.88 0.48
N PRO A 21 10.06 -20.80 -0.34
CA PRO A 21 9.09 -19.72 -0.39
C PRO A 21 7.80 -20.18 -1.06
N ALA A 22 6.67 -19.63 -0.62
CA ALA A 22 5.39 -19.86 -1.29
C ALA A 22 5.24 -18.96 -2.51
N ARG A 23 4.33 -19.24 -3.42
CA ARG A 23 4.11 -18.37 -4.58
C ARG A 23 3.44 -17.04 -4.18
N THR A 24 2.41 -17.11 -3.35
CA THR A 24 1.70 -15.96 -2.76
C THR A 24 1.26 -16.29 -1.33
N CYS A 25 0.86 -15.27 -0.55
CA CYS A 25 0.25 -15.51 0.76
C CYS A 25 -1.07 -16.29 0.66
N GLN A 26 -1.82 -16.10 -0.43
CA GLN A 26 -3.06 -16.83 -0.67
C GLN A 26 -2.78 -18.32 -0.91
N ASP A 27 -1.79 -18.66 -1.74
CA ASP A 27 -1.37 -20.05 -1.97
C ASP A 27 -0.89 -20.73 -0.68
N LEU A 28 -0.14 -19.98 0.14
CA LEU A 28 0.35 -20.44 1.43
C LEU A 28 -0.81 -20.74 2.40
N ARG A 29 -1.79 -19.84 2.49
CA ARG A 29 -3.00 -20.01 3.30
C ARG A 29 -3.82 -21.23 2.88
N LEU A 30 -3.97 -21.45 1.58
CA LEU A 30 -4.71 -22.61 1.05
C LEU A 30 -4.00 -23.93 1.34
N SER A 31 -2.67 -23.91 1.36
CA SER A 31 -1.84 -25.09 1.61
C SER A 31 -1.72 -25.43 3.10
N HIS A 32 -1.67 -24.40 3.96
CA HIS A 32 -1.48 -24.51 5.41
C HIS A 32 -2.43 -23.57 6.18
N PRO A 33 -3.73 -23.92 6.31
CA PRO A 33 -4.75 -23.06 6.93
C PRO A 33 -4.52 -22.75 8.42
N GLU A 34 -3.64 -23.49 9.08
CA GLU A 34 -3.28 -23.34 10.49
C GLU A 34 -2.23 -22.25 10.75
N LEU A 35 -1.58 -21.73 9.70
CA LEU A 35 -0.57 -20.69 9.86
C LEU A 35 -1.22 -19.38 10.34
N PRO A 36 -0.60 -18.67 11.31
CA PRO A 36 -1.09 -17.37 11.76
C PRO A 36 -0.66 -16.23 10.83
N ASP A 37 -1.32 -15.08 10.92
CA ASP A 37 -0.85 -13.86 10.25
C ASP A 37 0.59 -13.54 10.67
N GLY A 38 1.43 -13.10 9.73
CA GLY A 38 2.84 -12.87 10.02
C GLY A 38 3.72 -12.66 8.80
N GLU A 39 5.03 -12.68 9.02
CA GLU A 39 6.05 -12.49 7.99
C GLU A 39 6.44 -13.82 7.34
N TYR A 40 6.33 -13.89 6.01
CA TYR A 40 6.63 -15.09 5.23
C TYR A 40 7.41 -14.74 3.96
N TRP A 41 8.13 -15.72 3.41
CA TRP A 41 8.84 -15.58 2.15
C TRP A 41 7.96 -16.04 0.99
N ILE A 42 7.87 -15.18 -0.03
CA ILE A 42 7.16 -15.50 -1.27
C ILE A 42 8.05 -15.33 -2.51
N ASP A 43 7.71 -16.08 -3.56
CA ASP A 43 8.35 -16.08 -4.87
C ASP A 43 7.32 -16.11 -6.03
N PRO A 44 6.63 -14.98 -6.30
CA PRO A 44 5.61 -14.86 -7.35
C PRO A 44 6.06 -15.24 -8.76
N ASN A 45 7.27 -14.84 -9.18
CA ASN A 45 7.83 -15.16 -10.50
C ASN A 45 8.32 -16.61 -10.62
N GLN A 46 8.49 -17.30 -9.49
CA GLN A 46 9.02 -18.65 -9.39
C GLN A 46 10.45 -18.77 -9.98
N GLY A 47 10.88 -20.01 -10.18
CA GLY A 47 12.18 -20.31 -10.77
C GLY A 47 13.27 -20.32 -9.72
N CYS A 48 14.15 -19.31 -9.73
CA CYS A 48 15.28 -19.27 -8.81
C CYS A 48 14.88 -18.55 -7.52
N ALA A 49 14.56 -19.28 -6.45
CA ALA A 49 14.13 -18.74 -5.15
C ALA A 49 15.09 -17.73 -4.46
N ARG A 50 16.24 -17.40 -5.06
CA ARG A 50 17.19 -16.41 -4.53
C ARG A 50 16.68 -14.97 -4.57
N ASP A 51 15.74 -14.67 -5.47
CA ASP A 51 15.07 -13.37 -5.55
C ASP A 51 13.68 -13.37 -4.89
N SER A 52 13.36 -14.41 -4.12
CA SER A 52 12.24 -14.39 -3.18
C SER A 52 12.42 -13.27 -2.17
N PHE A 53 11.30 -12.79 -1.62
CA PHE A 53 11.29 -11.65 -0.73
C PHE A 53 10.30 -11.86 0.42
N ARG A 54 10.55 -11.20 1.55
CA ARG A 54 9.73 -11.34 2.76
C ARG A 54 8.58 -10.33 2.77
N VAL A 55 7.39 -10.79 3.08
CA VAL A 55 6.16 -10.00 3.08
C VAL A 55 5.32 -10.31 4.30
N PHE A 56 4.42 -9.39 4.66
CA PHE A 56 3.38 -9.68 5.63
C PHE A 56 2.21 -10.38 4.95
N CYS A 57 1.92 -11.61 5.40
CA CYS A 57 0.74 -12.35 5.02
C CYS A 57 -0.39 -12.14 6.03
N ASN A 58 -1.51 -11.62 5.55
CA ASN A 58 -2.73 -11.49 6.34
C ASN A 58 -3.72 -12.60 5.96
N PHE A 59 -3.61 -13.75 6.63
CA PHE A 59 -4.47 -14.91 6.42
C PHE A 59 -5.89 -14.68 6.94
N THR A 60 -6.07 -13.88 7.99
CA THR A 60 -7.39 -13.47 8.49
C THR A 60 -8.13 -12.60 7.47
N ALA A 61 -7.42 -11.83 6.64
CA ALA A 61 -7.96 -11.05 5.53
C ALA A 61 -8.03 -11.79 4.18
N GLY A 62 -8.11 -13.13 4.18
CA GLY A 62 -8.24 -13.88 2.93
C GLY A 62 -6.92 -14.33 2.29
N GLY A 63 -5.78 -14.09 2.97
CA GLY A 63 -4.46 -14.42 2.45
C GLY A 63 -3.82 -13.28 1.66
N GLU A 64 -4.09 -12.02 2.06
CA GLU A 64 -3.48 -10.87 1.42
C GLU A 64 -1.96 -10.90 1.57
N THR A 65 -1.27 -10.54 0.49
CA THR A 65 0.16 -10.23 0.47
C THR A 65 0.34 -8.72 0.61
N CYS A 66 0.84 -8.27 1.75
CA CYS A 66 1.07 -6.85 2.02
C CYS A 66 2.56 -6.50 1.95
N VAL A 67 2.88 -5.43 1.22
CA VAL A 67 4.21 -4.83 1.15
C VAL A 67 4.17 -3.38 1.63
N PHE A 68 5.20 -2.99 2.36
CA PHE A 68 5.22 -1.72 3.09
C PHE A 68 5.99 -0.65 2.32
N PRO A 69 5.61 0.63 2.45
CA PRO A 69 6.41 1.71 1.93
C PRO A 69 7.74 1.80 2.68
N SER A 70 8.78 2.23 1.98
CA SER A 70 10.11 2.45 2.54
C SER A 70 10.07 3.41 3.72
N LYS A 71 10.99 3.25 4.69
CA LYS A 71 11.02 4.05 5.93
C LYS A 71 11.08 5.57 5.70
N ASN A 72 11.66 6.02 4.59
CA ASN A 72 11.74 7.43 4.20
C ASN A 72 10.41 8.01 3.66
N VAL A 73 9.40 7.17 3.43
CA VAL A 73 8.08 7.54 2.89
C VAL A 73 6.99 7.48 3.96
N GLN A 74 7.21 6.75 5.05
CA GLN A 74 6.18 6.42 6.05
C GLN A 74 5.63 7.63 6.82
N GLU A 75 6.42 8.67 7.06
CA GLU A 75 5.96 9.86 7.79
C GLU A 75 6.69 11.12 7.29
N VAL A 76 5.94 12.03 6.68
CA VAL A 76 6.44 13.35 6.28
C VAL A 76 5.58 14.42 6.94
N SER A 77 6.18 15.22 7.83
CA SER A 77 5.53 16.37 8.48
C SER A 77 6.29 17.65 8.15
N GLY A 78 5.62 18.69 7.65
CA GLY A 78 6.29 19.95 7.29
C GLY A 78 5.45 21.20 7.57
N VAL A 79 6.09 22.22 8.15
CA VAL A 79 5.57 23.61 8.24
C VAL A 79 6.04 24.44 7.03
N GLU A 80 7.07 24.00 6.31
CA GLU A 80 7.66 24.64 5.10
C GLU A 80 7.99 23.62 4.00
N ALA A 81 7.18 22.57 3.82
CA ALA A 81 7.47 21.57 2.78
C ALA A 81 6.77 21.94 1.46
N TRP A 82 7.45 22.73 0.63
CA TRP A 82 7.25 22.65 -0.82
C TRP A 82 7.45 21.19 -1.24
N ILE A 83 6.47 20.59 -1.91
CA ILE A 83 6.73 19.39 -2.71
C ILE A 83 6.33 19.68 -4.15
N CYS A 84 7.33 20.15 -4.91
CA CYS A 84 7.39 20.12 -6.36
C CYS A 84 8.88 20.24 -6.72
N PRO A 85 9.50 19.53 -7.67
CA PRO A 85 9.29 18.21 -8.26
C PRO A 85 10.41 17.24 -7.80
N ARG A 86 10.75 17.23 -6.50
CA ARG A 86 11.88 16.48 -5.90
C ARG A 86 11.47 15.50 -4.79
N SER A 87 10.18 15.32 -4.52
CA SER A 87 9.70 14.20 -3.70
C SER A 87 10.03 12.92 -4.43
N GLY A 88 10.84 12.06 -3.82
CA GLY A 88 11.00 10.71 -4.33
C GLY A 88 9.62 10.06 -4.44
N ARG A 89 9.32 9.50 -5.62
CA ARG A 89 8.18 8.58 -5.79
C ARG A 89 8.13 7.64 -4.60
N PHE A 90 6.94 7.39 -4.05
CA PHE A 90 6.74 6.40 -3.01
C PHE A 90 7.39 5.09 -3.46
N SER A 91 8.30 4.60 -2.65
CA SER A 91 8.99 3.33 -2.87
C SER A 91 8.54 2.33 -1.83
N TYR A 92 8.61 1.06 -2.19
CA TYR A 92 8.14 -0.05 -1.39
C TYR A 92 9.26 -1.06 -1.22
N THR A 93 9.35 -1.59 -0.02
CA THR A 93 10.35 -2.57 0.35
C THR A 93 9.68 -3.84 0.82
N ASP A 94 10.44 -4.92 0.78
CA ASP A 94 10.12 -6.12 1.52
C ASP A 94 10.23 -5.87 3.03
N SER A 95 9.91 -6.88 3.82
CA SER A 95 9.96 -6.82 5.29
C SER A 95 11.38 -6.84 5.86
N GLU A 96 12.42 -6.94 5.03
CA GLU A 96 13.83 -6.76 5.40
C GLU A 96 14.32 -5.33 5.09
N GLY A 97 13.52 -4.54 4.35
CA GLY A 97 13.86 -3.18 3.95
C GLY A 97 14.53 -3.09 2.58
N GLU A 98 14.58 -4.20 1.83
CA GLU A 98 15.16 -4.25 0.50
C GLU A 98 14.13 -3.83 -0.57
N PRO A 99 14.54 -3.07 -1.61
CA PRO A 99 13.63 -2.66 -2.68
C PRO A 99 13.01 -3.87 -3.40
N LEU A 100 11.70 -3.80 -3.66
CA LEU A 100 11.01 -4.87 -4.38
C LEU A 100 11.46 -4.96 -5.84
N GLY A 101 11.72 -6.18 -6.31
CA GLY A 101 12.00 -6.44 -7.72
C GLY A 101 10.79 -6.12 -8.61
N VAL A 102 11.00 -5.39 -9.71
CA VAL A 102 9.94 -5.01 -10.64
C VAL A 102 9.22 -6.23 -11.23
N VAL A 103 9.98 -7.29 -11.52
CA VAL A 103 9.43 -8.57 -12.01
C VAL A 103 8.56 -9.22 -10.94
N GLN A 104 9.04 -9.28 -9.70
CA GLN A 104 8.28 -9.85 -8.59
C GLN A 104 6.94 -9.14 -8.37
N LEU A 105 6.95 -7.80 -8.37
CA LEU A 105 5.73 -7.01 -8.24
C LEU A 105 4.77 -7.20 -9.42
N ALA A 106 5.30 -7.34 -10.64
CA ALA A 106 4.48 -7.61 -11.83
C ALA A 106 3.77 -8.98 -11.72
N PHE A 107 4.48 -10.03 -11.29
CA PHE A 107 3.88 -11.33 -11.05
C PHE A 107 2.88 -11.31 -9.88
N LEU A 108 3.18 -10.60 -8.80
CA LEU A 108 2.24 -10.44 -7.69
C LEU A 108 0.92 -9.83 -8.16
N ARG A 109 0.97 -8.78 -9.00
CA ARG A 109 -0.22 -8.22 -9.64
C ARG A 109 -0.93 -9.26 -10.53
N LEU A 110 -0.21 -10.00 -11.37
CA LEU A 110 -0.84 -11.00 -12.24
C LEU A 110 -1.54 -12.14 -11.49
N LEU A 111 -1.10 -12.41 -10.25
CA LEU A 111 -1.60 -13.50 -9.42
C LEU A 111 -2.68 -13.07 -8.42
N SER A 112 -3.05 -11.80 -8.45
CA SER A 112 -4.05 -11.24 -7.54
C SER A 112 -5.34 -10.91 -8.32
N VAL A 113 -6.44 -10.75 -7.60
CA VAL A 113 -7.75 -10.34 -8.11
C VAL A 113 -8.12 -8.93 -7.68
N SER A 114 -7.54 -8.43 -6.58
CA SER A 114 -7.76 -7.06 -6.11
C SER A 114 -6.56 -6.55 -5.32
N ALA A 115 -6.43 -5.23 -5.25
CA ALA A 115 -5.43 -4.57 -4.42
C ALA A 115 -6.08 -3.45 -3.61
N ARG A 116 -5.60 -3.26 -2.39
CA ARG A 116 -6.00 -2.15 -1.53
C ARG A 116 -4.79 -1.46 -0.91
N GLN A 117 -4.91 -0.15 -0.74
CA GLN A 117 -3.92 0.66 -0.06
C GLN A 117 -4.59 1.82 0.67
N ASN A 118 -4.15 2.07 1.90
CA ASN A 118 -4.59 3.21 2.70
C ASN A 118 -3.60 4.36 2.63
N PHE A 119 -4.12 5.57 2.70
CA PHE A 119 -3.35 6.80 2.81
C PHE A 119 -3.96 7.67 3.90
N THR A 120 -3.15 8.05 4.89
CA THR A 120 -3.58 8.93 5.97
C THR A 120 -3.03 10.32 5.73
N TYR A 121 -3.91 11.31 5.75
CA TYR A 121 -3.55 12.72 5.66
C TYR A 121 -3.85 13.42 6.97
N HIS A 122 -2.83 14.05 7.56
CA HIS A 122 -2.92 14.87 8.76
C HIS A 122 -3.03 16.33 8.36
N CYS A 123 -4.08 17.00 8.80
CA CYS A 123 -4.42 18.34 8.32
C CYS A 123 -4.39 19.41 9.42
N HIS A 124 -3.98 20.61 9.05
CA HIS A 124 -4.23 21.85 9.78
C HIS A 124 -4.65 22.92 8.79
N ARG A 125 -5.85 23.46 8.98
CA ARG A 125 -6.45 24.46 8.08
C ARG A 125 -6.52 24.03 6.60
N SER A 126 -6.57 22.72 6.34
CA SER A 126 -6.58 22.15 4.99
C SER A 126 -7.62 21.03 4.89
N VAL A 127 -8.30 20.97 3.76
CA VAL A 127 -9.30 19.96 3.40
C VAL A 127 -8.66 18.83 2.60
N ALA A 128 -9.02 17.61 2.92
CA ALA A 128 -8.45 16.40 2.29
C ALA A 128 -9.42 15.67 1.35
N TRP A 129 -10.73 15.78 1.59
CA TRP A 129 -11.71 15.04 0.80
C TRP A 129 -12.99 15.84 0.57
N HIS A 130 -13.94 15.82 1.50
CA HIS A 130 -15.16 16.61 1.38
C HIS A 130 -14.98 18.01 1.98
N ASN A 131 -15.31 19.07 1.26
CA ASN A 131 -15.30 20.43 1.82
C ASN A 131 -16.69 20.79 2.36
N SER A 132 -16.86 20.82 3.68
CA SER A 132 -18.14 21.18 4.32
C SER A 132 -18.57 22.64 4.06
N GLY A 133 -17.63 23.53 3.75
CA GLY A 133 -17.92 24.94 3.50
C GLY A 133 -18.58 25.19 2.14
N SER A 134 -18.15 24.46 1.10
CA SER A 134 -18.71 24.56 -0.26
C SER A 134 -19.64 23.40 -0.64
N GLY A 135 -19.63 22.31 0.12
CA GLY A 135 -20.42 21.11 -0.16
C GLY A 135 -19.88 20.27 -1.33
N ASP A 136 -18.63 20.46 -1.74
CA ASP A 136 -18.02 19.80 -2.89
C ASP A 136 -16.76 18.98 -2.53
N HIS A 137 -16.14 18.39 -3.55
CA HIS A 137 -14.87 17.65 -3.46
C HIS A 137 -13.79 18.29 -4.37
N GLY A 138 -13.92 19.57 -4.73
CA GLY A 138 -13.00 20.25 -5.65
C GLY A 138 -11.57 20.34 -5.14
N HIS A 139 -11.42 20.21 -3.82
CA HIS A 139 -10.17 20.28 -3.07
C HIS A 139 -9.67 18.90 -2.58
N ALA A 140 -10.33 17.82 -2.98
CA ALA A 140 -9.98 16.46 -2.57
C ALA A 140 -8.55 16.08 -3.01
N LEU A 141 -7.88 15.28 -2.19
CA LEU A 141 -6.57 14.70 -2.51
C LEU A 141 -6.63 13.93 -3.83
N ARG A 142 -5.52 13.97 -4.57
CA ARG A 142 -5.35 13.26 -5.82
C ARG A 142 -4.09 12.42 -5.74
N PHE A 143 -4.16 11.18 -6.20
CA PHE A 143 -3.04 10.25 -6.13
C PHE A 143 -2.50 9.93 -7.51
N LEU A 144 -1.20 9.73 -7.62
CA LEU A 144 -0.58 9.16 -8.81
C LEU A 144 -0.48 7.64 -8.65
N ALA A 145 -1.16 6.90 -9.53
CA ALA A 145 -1.13 5.45 -9.57
C ALA A 145 0.16 4.89 -10.18
N ALA A 146 0.41 3.59 -10.00
CA ALA A 146 1.57 2.91 -10.58
C ALA A 146 1.59 2.87 -12.12
N ASN A 147 0.42 2.94 -12.76
CA ASN A 147 0.25 3.08 -14.20
C ASN A 147 0.21 4.54 -14.68
N GLU A 148 0.64 5.49 -13.84
CA GLU A 148 0.70 6.92 -14.11
C GLU A 148 -0.66 7.62 -14.31
N GLU A 149 -1.76 6.94 -14.01
CA GLU A 149 -3.09 7.57 -13.94
C GLU A 149 -3.26 8.39 -12.65
N GLU A 150 -4.06 9.45 -12.76
CA GLU A 150 -4.51 10.20 -11.59
C GLU A 150 -5.78 9.58 -11.00
N LEU A 151 -5.75 9.25 -9.71
CA LEU A 151 -6.89 8.74 -8.94
C LEU A 151 -7.39 9.84 -8.00
N SER A 152 -8.65 10.21 -8.16
CA SER A 152 -9.33 11.21 -7.34
C SER A 152 -10.81 10.86 -7.17
N TYR A 153 -11.55 11.68 -6.41
CA TYR A 153 -13.00 11.55 -6.27
C TYR A 153 -13.74 11.52 -7.61
N ASP A 154 -13.30 12.32 -8.58
CA ASP A 154 -13.93 12.48 -9.89
C ASP A 154 -13.46 11.45 -10.93
N THR A 155 -12.24 10.92 -10.82
CA THR A 155 -11.69 9.99 -11.83
C THR A 155 -11.80 8.52 -11.45
N SER A 156 -11.95 8.20 -10.16
CA SER A 156 -11.87 6.82 -9.68
C SER A 156 -12.95 6.50 -8.64
N PRO A 157 -13.88 5.57 -8.93
CA PRO A 157 -14.88 5.13 -7.94
C PRO A 157 -14.28 4.26 -6.82
N TYR A 158 -13.00 3.92 -6.94
CA TYR A 158 -12.27 3.04 -6.04
C TYR A 158 -11.60 3.77 -4.87
N VAL A 159 -11.59 5.12 -4.89
CA VAL A 159 -11.07 5.93 -3.79
C VAL A 159 -12.21 6.31 -2.86
N LYS A 160 -12.13 5.90 -1.59
CA LYS A 160 -13.17 6.16 -0.59
C LYS A 160 -12.57 6.70 0.70
N ALA A 161 -13.27 7.63 1.34
CA ALA A 161 -12.93 8.06 2.69
C ALA A 161 -13.44 7.02 3.70
N VAL A 162 -12.50 6.35 4.38
CA VAL A 162 -12.80 5.53 5.56
C VAL A 162 -13.11 6.42 6.76
N MET A 163 -12.46 7.58 6.81
CA MET A 163 -12.65 8.61 7.84
C MET A 163 -12.28 9.97 7.24
N ASP A 164 -13.11 10.98 7.45
CA ASP A 164 -12.85 12.36 7.03
C ASP A 164 -12.98 13.33 8.21
N GLY A 165 -11.88 13.54 8.91
CA GLY A 165 -11.76 14.54 9.97
C GLY A 165 -11.28 15.91 9.47
N CYS A 166 -10.99 16.04 8.17
CA CYS A 166 -10.46 17.27 7.57
C CYS A 166 -11.53 18.02 6.75
N ALA A 167 -12.80 17.68 6.93
CA ALA A 167 -13.86 18.26 6.13
C ALA A 167 -14.10 19.76 6.38
N VAL A 168 -13.57 20.30 7.48
CA VAL A 168 -13.58 21.72 7.84
C VAL A 168 -12.13 22.17 8.05
N ARG A 169 -11.80 23.38 7.61
CA ARG A 169 -10.49 24.02 7.89
C ARG A 169 -10.37 24.35 9.37
N GLY A 170 -9.99 23.34 10.16
CA GLY A 170 -9.86 23.44 11.61
C GLY A 170 -8.44 23.80 12.07
N ASP A 171 -8.38 24.46 13.23
CA ASP A 171 -7.13 24.89 13.87
C ASP A 171 -6.51 23.81 14.77
N ARG A 172 -7.14 22.64 14.87
CA ARG A 172 -6.70 21.54 15.73
C ARG A 172 -5.68 20.64 15.03
N TRP A 173 -4.41 21.05 15.06
CA TRP A 173 -3.27 20.25 14.58
C TRP A 173 -3.12 18.95 15.38
N GLY A 174 -2.74 17.86 14.70
CA GLY A 174 -2.40 16.57 15.31
C GLY A 174 -3.59 15.71 15.78
N THR A 175 -4.82 16.20 15.69
CA THR A 175 -6.04 15.43 16.01
C THR A 175 -6.94 15.20 14.81
N SER A 176 -6.87 16.09 13.81
CA SER A 176 -7.70 16.00 12.60
C SER A 176 -6.93 15.25 11.52
N ARG A 177 -7.51 14.15 11.04
CA ARG A 177 -6.95 13.33 9.96
C ARG A 177 -8.04 12.79 9.05
N THR A 178 -7.66 12.53 7.81
CA THR A 178 -8.49 11.84 6.81
C THR A 178 -7.78 10.58 6.37
N VAL A 179 -8.49 9.46 6.35
CA VAL A 179 -7.98 8.18 5.87
C VAL A 179 -8.74 7.83 4.60
N LEU A 180 -8.00 7.78 3.49
CA LEU A 180 -8.51 7.36 2.20
C LEU A 180 -8.05 5.93 1.92
N GLU A 181 -8.97 5.07 1.49
CA GLU A 181 -8.68 3.73 0.99
C GLU A 181 -8.87 3.73 -0.52
N VAL A 182 -7.87 3.23 -1.24
CA VAL A 182 -7.95 2.90 -2.66
C VAL A 182 -8.10 1.39 -2.74
N SER A 183 -9.27 0.89 -3.11
CA SER A 183 -9.55 -0.55 -3.27
C SER A 183 -10.05 -0.81 -4.69
N THR A 184 -9.22 -1.45 -5.52
CA THR A 184 -9.43 -1.55 -6.97
C THR A 184 -9.16 -2.96 -7.49
N PRO A 185 -9.95 -3.46 -8.47
CA PRO A 185 -9.64 -4.67 -9.23
C PRO A 185 -8.57 -4.44 -10.30
N ARG A 186 -8.17 -3.18 -10.53
CA ARG A 186 -7.17 -2.78 -11.53
C ARG A 186 -5.78 -2.72 -10.91
N LEU A 187 -5.09 -3.86 -10.95
CA LEU A 187 -3.86 -4.12 -10.19
C LEU A 187 -2.66 -3.30 -10.69
N GLU A 188 -2.73 -2.81 -11.93
CA GLU A 188 -1.75 -1.88 -12.48
C GLU A 188 -1.81 -0.49 -11.83
N GLN A 189 -2.90 -0.13 -11.14
CA GLN A 189 -3.03 1.17 -10.47
C GLN A 189 -2.24 1.24 -9.15
N LEU A 190 -2.01 0.12 -8.47
CA LEU A 190 -1.32 0.10 -7.18
C LEU A 190 0.09 -0.51 -7.30
N PRO A 191 1.06 -0.07 -6.47
CA PRO A 191 0.89 0.88 -5.37
C PRO A 191 0.80 2.35 -5.82
N LEU A 192 0.35 3.22 -4.90
CA LEU A 192 0.43 4.67 -5.08
C LEU A 192 1.88 5.12 -5.21
N LEU A 193 2.16 6.03 -6.13
CA LEU A 193 3.49 6.58 -6.40
C LEU A 193 3.68 8.00 -5.86
N ASP A 194 2.62 8.78 -5.75
CA ASP A 194 2.67 10.15 -5.24
C ASP A 194 1.29 10.66 -4.82
N VAL A 195 1.26 11.81 -4.16
CA VAL A 195 0.04 12.53 -3.75
C VAL A 195 0.14 14.01 -4.11
N ARG A 196 -0.96 14.55 -4.62
CA ARG A 196 -1.16 15.98 -4.85
C ARG A 196 -2.21 16.49 -3.87
N VAL A 197 -1.90 17.59 -3.20
CA VAL A 197 -2.74 18.25 -2.20
C VAL A 197 -3.25 19.58 -2.78
N PRO A 198 -4.50 19.67 -3.29
CA PRO A 198 -4.98 20.89 -3.92
C PRO A 198 -5.23 22.05 -2.95
N ASP A 199 -5.71 21.76 -1.73
CA ASP A 199 -5.98 22.78 -0.69
C ASP A 199 -4.73 23.09 0.14
N PHE A 200 -3.64 23.44 -0.54
CA PHE A 200 -2.40 23.84 0.10
C PHE A 200 -1.77 25.05 -0.62
N GLY A 201 -1.30 26.01 0.17
CA GLY A 201 -0.60 27.22 -0.32
C GLY A 201 -0.76 28.44 0.58
N GLU A 202 -1.65 28.40 1.58
CA GLU A 202 -1.85 29.51 2.50
C GLU A 202 -0.84 29.50 3.67
N PRO A 203 -0.40 30.67 4.20
CA PRO A 203 0.69 30.76 5.18
C PRO A 203 0.48 30.03 6.51
N SER A 204 -0.76 29.61 6.81
CA SER A 204 -1.10 28.92 8.06
C SER A 204 -1.48 27.46 7.87
N GLN A 205 -1.43 26.95 6.65
CA GLN A 205 -1.71 25.55 6.37
C GLN A 205 -0.49 24.70 6.71
N ARG A 206 -0.76 23.54 7.31
CA ARG A 206 0.27 22.52 7.57
C ARG A 206 -0.34 21.18 7.25
N PHE A 207 0.49 20.27 6.77
CA PHE A 207 0.06 18.90 6.57
C PHE A 207 1.18 17.91 6.87
N GLY A 208 0.76 16.68 7.10
CA GLY A 208 1.61 15.53 7.03
C GLY A 208 0.84 14.36 6.44
N PHE A 209 1.55 13.29 6.11
CA PHE A 209 0.90 12.08 5.62
C PHE A 209 1.63 10.82 6.03
N GLU A 210 0.88 9.73 6.05
CA GLU A 210 1.36 8.37 6.22
C GLU A 210 0.88 7.54 5.03
N VAL A 211 1.82 6.87 4.36
CA VAL A 211 1.50 5.90 3.30
C VAL A 211 1.33 4.53 3.98
N GLY A 212 0.18 3.89 3.77
CA GLY A 212 -0.08 2.54 4.26
C GLY A 212 0.53 1.46 3.35
N PRO A 213 0.57 0.19 3.81
CA PRO A 213 0.97 -0.92 2.96
C PRO A 213 0.01 -1.08 1.79
N VAL A 214 0.53 -1.53 0.65
CA VAL A 214 -0.30 -2.05 -0.43
C VAL A 214 -0.47 -3.55 -0.20
N CYS A 215 -1.71 -4.00 -0.19
CA CYS A 215 -2.09 -5.39 0.02
C CYS A 215 -2.77 -5.94 -1.24
N TYR A 216 -2.31 -7.10 -1.70
CA TYR A 216 -2.83 -7.80 -2.87
C TYR A 216 -3.53 -9.09 -2.43
N LEU A 217 -4.74 -9.33 -2.94
CA LEU A 217 -5.54 -10.53 -2.69
C LEU A 217 -5.83 -11.26 -4.00
#